data_AF-A0A964NAM3-F1
#
_entry.id   AF-A0A964NAM3-F1
#
_cell.length_a   1.000
_cell.length_b   1.000
_cell.length_c   1.000
_cell.angle_alpha   90.00
_cell.angle_beta   90.00
_cell.angle_gamma   90.00
#
_symmetry.space_group_name_H-M   'P 1'
#
loop_
_entity.id
_entity.type
_entity.pdbx_description
1 polymer ?
#
loop_
_entity_poly.entity_id
_entity_poly.type
_entity_poly.pdbx_seq_one_letter_code
_entity_poly.pdbx_strand_id
1 'polypeptide(L)'
;MGIRLAPLSGNNEKYSNFLYVRLQRSGLLFRDFQRMVNQNRNVFPACTVANGGADAVVTGLTRSTTSCLKDIANIIDPAPNKFTSV
;
A
#
# COMPACT_ATOMS: atom_id res chain seq x y z
N MET A 1 -7.29 -3.93 -19.48
CA MET A 1 -8.15 -2.83 -18.98
C MET A 1 -7.81 -2.59 -17.51
N GLY A 2 -7.10 -1.52 -17.18
CA GLY A 2 -6.49 -1.36 -15.86
C GLY A 2 -7.18 -0.30 -15.00
N ILE A 3 -7.96 -0.71 -14.00
CA ILE A 3 -8.51 0.14 -12.90
C ILE A 3 -7.41 1.05 -12.27
N ARG A 4 -7.29 2.30 -12.69
CA ARG A 4 -6.26 3.24 -12.19
C ARG A 4 -6.90 4.15 -11.14
N LEU A 5 -6.74 3.80 -9.87
CA LEU A 5 -7.29 4.55 -8.73
C LEU A 5 -6.38 5.70 -8.24
N ALA A 6 -5.07 5.66 -8.56
CA ALA A 6 -4.05 6.43 -7.86
C ALA A 6 -3.90 7.94 -8.19
N PRO A 7 -4.05 8.46 -9.43
CA PRO A 7 -3.59 9.82 -9.71
C PRO A 7 -4.66 10.92 -9.60
N LEU A 8 -5.93 10.61 -9.35
CA LEU A 8 -6.99 11.62 -9.30
C LEU A 8 -7.16 12.26 -7.92
N SER A 9 -6.69 11.62 -6.85
CA SER A 9 -6.71 12.20 -5.51
C SER A 9 -5.41 12.94 -5.23
N GLY A 10 -5.47 14.19 -4.76
CA GLY A 10 -4.30 14.96 -4.30
C GLY A 10 -3.54 14.38 -3.09
N ASN A 11 -3.82 13.12 -2.71
CA ASN A 11 -3.28 12.45 -1.52
C ASN A 11 -1.97 11.67 -1.79
N ASN A 12 -1.46 11.68 -3.02
CA ASN A 12 -0.26 10.91 -3.38
C ASN A 12 0.96 11.29 -2.56
N GLU A 13 1.15 12.58 -2.29
CA GLU A 13 2.24 13.07 -1.47
C GLU A 13 2.09 12.61 -0.01
N LYS A 14 0.87 12.69 0.54
CA LYS A 14 0.54 12.19 1.89
C LYS A 14 0.88 10.71 2.03
N TYR A 15 0.48 9.88 1.07
CA TYR A 15 0.77 8.44 1.11
C TYR A 15 2.25 8.13 0.86
N SER A 16 2.93 8.90 0.00
CA SER A 16 4.38 8.74 -0.22
C SER A 16 5.17 9.07 1.05
N ASN A 17 4.80 10.13 1.76
CA ASN A 17 5.38 10.50 3.04
C ASN A 17 5.11 9.44 4.12
N PHE A 18 3.89 8.91 4.18
CA PHE A 18 3.53 7.81 5.10
C PHE A 18 4.41 6.57 4.88
N LEU A 19 4.58 6.15 3.61
CA LEU A 19 5.44 5.02 3.25
C LEU A 19 6.91 5.32 3.54
N TYR A 20 7.37 6.54 3.28
CA TYR A 20 8.75 6.94 3.53
C TYR A 20 9.11 6.80 5.01
N VAL A 21 8.31 7.34 5.93
CA VAL A 21 8.58 7.24 7.38
C VAL A 21 8.67 5.79 7.85
N ARG A 22 7.84 4.91 7.26
CA ARG A 22 7.71 3.51 7.65
C ARG A 22 8.80 2.62 7.05
N LEU A 23 9.11 2.82 5.76
CA LEU A 23 10.00 1.95 4.98
C LEU A 23 11.37 2.58 4.69
N GLN A 24 11.67 3.78 5.19
CA GLN A 24 13.01 4.41 5.02
C GLN A 24 14.17 3.51 5.43
N ARG A 25 13.95 2.59 6.39
CA ARG A 25 14.97 1.62 6.83
C ARG A 25 15.38 0.60 5.77
N SER A 26 14.60 0.47 4.68
CA SER A 26 14.92 -0.44 3.57
C SER A 26 15.87 0.16 2.53
N GLY A 27 16.32 1.41 2.69
CA GLY A 27 17.30 2.05 1.79
C GLY A 27 16.73 2.57 0.46
N LEU A 28 15.40 2.73 0.35
CA LEU A 28 14.74 3.25 -0.85
C LEU A 28 14.63 4.78 -0.82
N LEU A 29 14.67 5.42 -1.99
CA LEU A 29 14.53 6.87 -2.11
C LEU A 29 13.05 7.27 -2.08
N PHE A 30 12.78 8.53 -1.71
CA PHE A 30 11.42 9.10 -1.74
C PHE A 30 10.70 8.92 -3.09
N ARG A 31 11.45 9.06 -4.19
CA ARG A 31 10.93 8.87 -5.55
C ARG A 31 10.41 7.45 -5.80
N ASP A 32 11.00 6.44 -5.18
CA ASP A 32 10.56 5.06 -5.32
C ASP A 32 9.22 4.84 -4.61
N PHE A 33 9.02 5.43 -3.43
CA PHE A 33 7.73 5.41 -2.74
C PHE A 33 6.64 6.15 -3.55
N GLN A 34 6.96 7.29 -4.13
CA GLN A 34 6.03 8.00 -5.03
C GLN A 34 5.67 7.14 -6.25
N ARG A 35 6.64 6.42 -6.83
CA ARG A 35 6.37 5.47 -7.92
C ARG A 35 5.48 4.32 -7.46
N MET A 36 5.73 3.77 -6.26
CA MET A 36 4.93 2.69 -5.69
C MET A 36 3.46 3.10 -5.51
N VAL A 37 3.20 4.28 -4.94
CA VAL A 37 1.83 4.80 -4.77
C VAL A 37 1.12 4.97 -6.11
N ASN A 38 1.84 5.45 -7.14
CA ASN A 38 1.25 5.72 -8.45
C ASN A 38 1.04 4.48 -9.33
N GLN A 39 1.94 3.50 -9.25
CA GLN A 39 1.95 2.34 -10.16
C GLN A 39 1.38 1.07 -9.53
N ASN A 40 1.49 0.92 -8.20
CA ASN A 40 1.02 -0.29 -7.53
C ASN A 40 -0.44 -0.16 -7.09
N ARG A 41 -1.28 -1.03 -7.68
CA ARG A 41 -2.73 -1.12 -7.45
C ARG A 41 -3.11 -1.54 -6.03
N ASN A 42 -2.21 -2.19 -5.30
CA ASN A 42 -2.45 -2.62 -3.92
C ASN A 42 -2.01 -1.56 -2.91
N VAL A 43 -0.93 -0.83 -3.22
CA VAL A 43 -0.30 0.13 -2.30
C VAL A 43 -1.23 1.32 -2.03
N PHE A 44 -1.81 1.91 -3.07
CA PHE A 44 -2.69 3.07 -2.93
C PHE A 44 -3.93 2.80 -2.05
N PRO A 45 -4.76 1.77 -2.32
CA PRO A 45 -5.93 1.49 -1.49
C PRO A 45 -5.53 1.00 -0.09
N ALA A 46 -4.42 0.26 0.07
CA ALA A 46 -3.91 -0.09 1.40
C ALA A 46 -3.50 1.15 2.21
N CYS A 47 -2.85 2.15 1.58
CA CYS A 47 -2.53 3.42 2.24
C CYS A 47 -3.78 4.22 2.58
N THR A 48 -4.82 4.15 1.74
CA THR A 48 -6.10 4.82 2.00
C THR A 48 -6.78 4.22 3.24
N VAL A 49 -6.80 2.89 3.36
CA VAL A 49 -7.33 2.20 4.55
C VAL A 49 -6.50 2.53 5.80
N ALA A 50 -5.17 2.46 5.71
CA ALA A 50 -4.28 2.75 6.84
C ALA A 50 -4.40 4.20 7.36
N ASN A 51 -4.77 5.15 6.48
CA ASN A 51 -4.98 6.55 6.84
C ASN A 51 -6.45 6.88 7.19
N GLY A 52 -7.33 5.87 7.31
CA GLY A 52 -8.75 6.05 7.68
C GLY A 52 -9.63 6.63 6.58
N GLY A 53 -9.18 6.64 5.31
CA GLY A 53 -9.97 7.10 4.17
C GLY A 53 -10.86 6.03 3.54
N ALA A 54 -10.75 4.78 4.01
CA ALA A 54 -11.56 3.64 3.59
C ALA A 54 -11.61 2.58 4.70
N ASP A 55 -12.69 1.81 4.78
CA ASP A 55 -12.86 0.79 5.82
C ASP A 55 -12.16 -0.53 5.49
N ALA A 56 -12.13 -0.91 4.20
CA ALA A 56 -11.55 -2.17 3.74
C ALA A 56 -11.05 -2.09 2.29
N VAL A 57 -10.11 -2.98 1.94
CA VAL A 57 -9.62 -3.18 0.57
C VAL A 57 -9.76 -4.65 0.18
N VAL A 58 -10.27 -4.91 -1.02
CA VAL A 58 -10.34 -6.25 -1.62
C VAL A 58 -9.33 -6.32 -2.79
N THR A 59 -8.45 -7.32 -2.76
CA THR A 59 -7.44 -7.58 -3.81
C THR A 59 -7.31 -9.08 -4.07
N GLY A 60 -6.43 -9.48 -5.00
CA GLY A 60 -6.15 -10.88 -5.32
C GLY A 60 -6.93 -11.42 -6.52
N LEU A 61 -7.66 -10.58 -7.26
CA LEU A 61 -8.43 -11.02 -8.43
C LEU A 61 -7.54 -11.30 -9.66
N THR A 62 -6.49 -10.50 -9.88
CA THR A 62 -5.67 -10.53 -11.10
C THR A 62 -4.17 -10.74 -10.85
N ARG A 63 -3.76 -10.89 -9.59
CA ARG A 63 -2.38 -11.14 -9.17
C ARG A 63 -2.36 -12.22 -8.09
N SER A 64 -1.22 -12.91 -7.97
CA SER A 64 -1.04 -13.95 -6.96
C SER A 64 -1.27 -13.40 -5.55
N THR A 65 -1.96 -14.20 -4.74
CA THR A 65 -2.27 -13.87 -3.35
C THR A 65 -1.01 -13.50 -2.57
N THR A 66 0.09 -14.21 -2.78
CA THR A 66 1.38 -13.96 -2.12
C THR A 66 1.93 -12.56 -2.42
N SER A 67 1.84 -12.10 -3.67
CA SER A 67 2.31 -10.75 -4.03
C SER A 67 1.42 -9.67 -3.41
N CYS A 68 0.10 -9.87 -3.45
CA CYS A 68 -0.86 -8.94 -2.88
C CYS A 68 -0.71 -8.84 -1.35
N LEU A 69 -0.53 -9.97 -0.68
CA LEU A 69 -0.35 -10.02 0.77
C LEU A 69 0.95 -9.34 1.19
N LYS A 70 2.06 -9.55 0.46
CA LYS A 70 3.33 -8.87 0.72
C LYS A 70 3.20 -7.35 0.60
N ASP A 71 2.55 -6.87 -0.46
CA ASP A 71 2.31 -5.43 -0.65
C ASP A 71 1.50 -4.84 0.50
N ILE A 72 0.45 -5.53 0.94
CA ILE A 72 -0.42 -5.09 2.04
C ILE A 72 0.29 -5.14 3.38
N ALA A 73 1.03 -6.21 3.67
CA ALA A 73 1.74 -6.41 4.93
C ALA A 73 2.84 -5.37 5.19
N ASN A 74 3.40 -4.78 4.12
CA ASN A 74 4.34 -3.66 4.26
C ASN A 74 3.68 -2.37 4.77
N ILE A 75 2.36 -2.25 4.64
CA ILE A 75 1.59 -1.01 4.83
C ILE A 75 0.67 -1.11 6.05
N ILE A 76 -0.06 -2.22 6.17
CA ILE A 76 -1.03 -2.48 7.22
C ILE A 76 -0.42 -3.51 8.17
N ASP A 77 -0.27 -3.12 9.43
CA ASP A 77 0.15 -4.02 10.48
C ASP A 77 -0.91 -5.09 10.77
N PRO A 78 -0.51 -6.33 11.08
CA PRO A 78 -1.44 -7.33 11.57
C PRO A 78 -2.06 -6.86 12.89
N ALA A 79 -3.29 -7.29 13.14
CA ALA A 79 -3.95 -7.01 14.42
C ALA A 79 -3.12 -7.60 15.58
N PRO A 80 -3.09 -6.91 16.75
CA PRO A 80 -2.33 -7.38 17.90
C PRO A 80 -2.79 -8.80 18.29
N ASN A 81 -1.82 -9.67 18.59
CA ASN A 81 -2.00 -11.09 18.93
C ASN A 81 -2.54 -12.00 17.80
N LYS A 82 -2.46 -11.58 16.53
CA LYS A 82 -2.68 -12.49 15.38
C LYS A 82 -1.38 -12.69 14.60
N PHE A 83 -0.81 -13.88 14.72
CA PHE A 83 0.31 -14.30 13.88
C PHE A 83 -0.24 -14.75 12.52
N THR A 84 0.09 -14.02 11.46
CA THR A 84 -0.14 -14.50 10.09
C THR A 84 1.00 -15.46 9.76
N SER A 85 0.80 -16.75 10.01
CA SER A 85 1.67 -17.82 9.53
C SER A 85 1.46 -17.99 8.03
N VAL A 86 2.35 -17.38 7.23
CA VAL A 86 2.42 -17.55 5.77
C VAL A 86 3.85 -17.84 5.36
#